data_AF-F2RKY5-F1
#
_entry.id   AF-F2RKY5-F1
#
_cell.length_a   1.000
_cell.length_b   1.000
_cell.length_c   1.000
_cell.angle_alpha   90.00
_cell.angle_beta   90.00
_cell.angle_gamma   90.00
#
_symmetry.space_group_name_H-M   'P 1'
#
loop_
_entity.id
_entity.type
_entity.pdbx_description
1 polymer ?
#
loop_
_entity_poly.entity_id
_entity_poly.type
_entity_poly.pdbx_seq_one_letter_code
_entity_poly.pdbx_strand_id
1 'polypeptide(L)'
;MIPGIRVGHGAREHIAISTTLTFADGLDLIAVERVVNGGNADLTDAEKAEAGRRLQARDVPQAEISRRIGLSLSTVQAWAKNGWVVPSSSVETAPLDIGNASHGRSGYTKGCRCLRCRTGARDAARQRRAAKRQQTAA
;
A
#
# COMPACT_ATOMS: atom_id res chain seq x y z
N MET A 1 -29.39 -47.14 -0.50
CA MET A 1 -29.25 -45.84 -1.19
C MET A 1 -29.54 -44.75 -0.18
N ILE A 2 -28.55 -43.94 0.18
CA ILE A 2 -28.75 -42.79 1.09
C ILE A 2 -28.93 -41.56 0.20
N PRO A 3 -30.06 -40.84 0.25
CA PRO A 3 -30.23 -39.62 -0.53
C PRO A 3 -29.30 -38.54 0.00
N GLY A 4 -28.47 -37.99 -0.88
CA GLY A 4 -27.56 -36.89 -0.59
C GLY A 4 -28.34 -35.62 -0.26
N ILE A 5 -28.23 -35.16 0.97
CA ILE A 5 -28.69 -33.84 1.41
C ILE A 5 -27.83 -32.81 0.66
N ARG A 6 -28.39 -32.19 -0.37
CA ARG A 6 -27.83 -30.97 -0.96
C ARG A 6 -28.07 -29.86 0.05
N VAL A 7 -27.04 -29.51 0.81
CA VAL A 7 -27.04 -28.31 1.66
C VAL A 7 -27.26 -27.11 0.73
N GLY A 8 -28.46 -26.54 0.78
CA GLY A 8 -28.79 -25.32 0.05
C GLY A 8 -27.80 -24.22 0.42
N HIS A 9 -27.29 -23.54 -0.59
CA HIS A 9 -26.47 -22.34 -0.44
C HIS A 9 -27.34 -21.28 0.26
N GLY A 10 -27.25 -21.20 1.59
CA GLY A 10 -28.04 -20.26 2.39
C GLY A 10 -27.86 -18.84 1.86
N ALA A 11 -28.95 -18.07 1.85
CA ALA A 11 -28.93 -16.67 1.45
C ALA A 11 -27.81 -15.94 2.20
N ARG A 12 -26.74 -15.59 1.50
CA ARG A 12 -25.68 -14.76 2.06
C ARG A 12 -26.30 -13.41 2.37
N GLU A 13 -26.17 -12.97 3.63
CA GLU A 13 -26.63 -11.65 4.05
C GLU A 13 -25.92 -10.58 3.19
N HIS A 14 -26.70 -9.83 2.41
CA HIS A 14 -26.18 -8.77 1.56
C HIS A 14 -25.85 -7.54 2.39
N ILE A 15 -24.66 -7.01 2.21
CA ILE A 15 -24.09 -5.92 2.99
C ILE A 15 -24.21 -4.65 2.17
N ALA A 16 -25.11 -3.74 2.56
CA ALA A 16 -25.13 -2.40 1.98
C ALA A 16 -24.03 -1.55 2.61
N ILE A 17 -23.05 -1.10 1.83
CA ILE A 17 -21.97 -0.21 2.31
C ILE A 17 -22.49 1.22 2.41
N SER A 18 -23.31 1.64 1.45
CA SER A 18 -24.04 2.89 1.46
C SER A 18 -25.30 2.75 0.62
N THR A 19 -26.40 3.29 1.11
CA THR A 19 -27.69 3.29 0.39
C THR A 19 -27.90 4.55 -0.44
N THR A 20 -27.08 5.58 -0.24
CA THR A 20 -27.29 6.93 -0.78
C THR A 20 -26.12 7.44 -1.59
N LEU A 21 -24.91 6.94 -1.35
CA LEU A 21 -23.69 7.40 -2.00
C LEU A 21 -23.03 6.26 -2.75
N THR A 22 -22.70 6.51 -4.01
CA THR A 22 -21.90 5.60 -4.84
C THR A 22 -20.41 5.90 -4.69
N PHE A 23 -20.05 7.14 -4.35
CA PHE A 23 -18.68 7.60 -4.16
C PHE A 23 -18.59 8.54 -2.96
N ALA A 24 -17.60 8.35 -2.08
CA ALA A 24 -17.33 9.23 -0.94
C ALA A 24 -15.84 9.20 -0.58
N ASP A 25 -15.27 10.35 -0.23
CA ASP A 25 -13.87 10.48 0.22
C ASP A 25 -12.82 9.82 -0.71
N GLY A 26 -13.10 9.78 -2.01
CA GLY A 26 -12.21 9.13 -2.99
C GLY A 26 -12.44 7.63 -3.18
N LEU A 27 -13.47 7.04 -2.55
CA LEU A 27 -13.79 5.62 -2.58
C LEU A 27 -15.04 5.35 -3.43
N ASP A 28 -14.97 4.38 -4.34
CA ASP A 28 -16.14 3.76 -4.98
C ASP A 28 -16.78 2.76 -4.02
N LEU A 29 -17.89 3.18 -3.40
CA LEU A 29 -18.59 2.39 -2.40
C LEU A 29 -19.35 1.20 -3.03
N ILE A 30 -19.69 1.27 -4.31
CA ILE A 30 -20.31 0.15 -5.04
C ILE A 30 -19.27 -0.94 -5.28
N ALA A 31 -18.05 -0.56 -5.66
CA ALA A 31 -16.96 -1.52 -5.86
C ALA A 31 -16.61 -2.22 -4.53
N VAL A 32 -16.51 -1.46 -3.44
CA VAL A 32 -16.30 -1.99 -2.08
C VAL A 32 -17.42 -2.94 -1.68
N GLU A 33 -18.68 -2.54 -1.88
CA GLU A 33 -19.86 -3.36 -1.60
C GLU A 33 -19.82 -4.69 -2.34
N ARG A 34 -19.53 -4.64 -3.64
CA ARG A 34 -19.45 -5.84 -4.47
C ARG A 34 -18.42 -6.82 -3.93
N VAL A 35 -17.22 -6.36 -3.56
CA VAL A 35 -16.16 -7.23 -3.03
C VAL A 35 -16.50 -7.78 -1.65
N VAL A 36 -17.09 -6.96 -0.78
CA VAL A 36 -17.54 -7.38 0.55
C VAL A 36 -18.58 -8.50 0.44
N ASN A 37 -19.49 -8.42 -0.55
CA ASN A 37 -20.51 -9.42 -0.85
C ASN A 37 -20.01 -10.63 -1.67
N GLY A 38 -18.70 -10.71 -1.95
CA GLY A 38 -18.08 -11.85 -2.63
C GLY A 38 -18.09 -11.79 -4.15
N GLY A 39 -18.43 -10.63 -4.73
CA GLY A 39 -18.18 -10.33 -6.14
C GLY A 39 -16.74 -9.84 -6.38
N ASN A 40 -16.41 -9.58 -7.64
CA ASN A 40 -15.11 -9.05 -8.04
C ASN A 40 -15.24 -7.59 -8.49
N ALA A 41 -14.31 -6.75 -8.07
CA ALA A 41 -14.13 -5.38 -8.56
C ALA A 41 -12.66 -4.98 -8.48
N ASP A 42 -12.23 -4.09 -9.36
CA ASP A 42 -10.92 -3.47 -9.26
C ASP A 42 -10.98 -2.40 -8.17
N LEU A 43 -10.18 -2.59 -7.11
CA LEU A 43 -10.13 -1.70 -5.96
C LEU A 43 -8.78 -0.98 -5.91
N THR A 44 -8.81 0.31 -5.58
CA THR A 44 -7.66 1.08 -5.11
C THR A 44 -7.21 0.59 -3.74
N ASP A 45 -5.99 0.96 -3.30
CA ASP A 45 -5.49 0.56 -1.98
C ASP A 45 -6.38 1.07 -0.83
N ALA A 46 -6.95 2.27 -0.98
CA ALA A 46 -7.87 2.85 -0.01
C ALA A 46 -9.19 2.06 0.07
N GLU A 47 -9.74 1.67 -1.08
CA GLU A 47 -10.95 0.83 -1.15
C GLU A 47 -10.70 -0.58 -0.62
N LYS A 48 -9.53 -1.18 -0.88
CA LYS A 48 -9.13 -2.45 -0.29
C LYS A 48 -9.04 -2.37 1.23
N ALA A 49 -8.54 -1.26 1.76
CA ALA A 49 -8.47 -1.04 3.20
C ALA A 49 -9.86 -0.93 3.84
N GLU A 50 -10.78 -0.20 3.21
CA GLU A 50 -12.17 -0.10 3.68
C GLU A 50 -12.91 -1.44 3.55
N ALA A 51 -12.80 -2.14 2.42
CA ALA A 51 -13.37 -3.47 2.23
C ALA A 51 -12.84 -4.46 3.27
N GLY A 52 -11.52 -4.46 3.51
CA GLY A 52 -10.88 -5.31 4.51
C GLY A 52 -11.35 -5.00 5.94
N ARG A 53 -11.48 -3.72 6.30
CA ARG A 53 -12.03 -3.29 7.59
C ARG A 53 -13.44 -3.82 7.82
N ARG A 54 -14.32 -3.72 6.81
CA ARG A 54 -15.71 -4.20 6.87
C ARG A 54 -15.79 -5.72 7.00
N LEU A 55 -14.93 -6.45 6.29
CA LEU A 55 -14.85 -7.91 6.40
C LEU A 55 -14.32 -8.35 7.76
N GLN A 56 -13.27 -7.70 8.29
CA GLN A 56 -12.72 -8.02 9.61
C GLN A 56 -13.73 -7.74 10.72
N ALA A 57 -14.52 -6.67 10.63
CA ALA A 57 -15.58 -6.36 11.61
C ALA A 57 -16.69 -7.43 11.67
N ARG A 58 -16.72 -8.35 10.70
CA ARG A 58 -17.65 -9.50 10.63
C ARG A 58 -16.93 -10.84 10.87
N ASP A 59 -15.77 -10.79 11.50
CA ASP A 59 -14.94 -11.96 11.84
C ASP A 59 -14.55 -12.82 10.63
N VAL A 60 -14.50 -12.23 9.43
CA VAL A 60 -14.02 -12.93 8.23
C VAL A 60 -12.52 -13.23 8.42
N PRO A 61 -12.08 -14.49 8.23
CA PRO A 61 -10.67 -14.84 8.40
C PRO A 61 -9.77 -14.05 7.45
N GLN A 62 -8.60 -13.61 7.93
CA GLN A 62 -7.67 -12.79 7.15
C GLN A 62 -7.23 -13.42 5.82
N ALA A 63 -7.15 -14.76 5.76
CA ALA A 63 -6.85 -15.49 4.52
C ALA A 63 -7.99 -15.41 3.48
N GLU A 64 -9.24 -15.28 3.93
CA GLU A 64 -10.38 -15.03 3.05
C GLU A 64 -10.41 -13.57 2.62
N ILE A 65 -10.13 -12.64 3.55
CA ILE A 65 -10.02 -11.21 3.22
C ILE A 65 -8.96 -11.00 2.14
N SER A 66 -7.77 -11.59 2.29
CA SER A 66 -6.66 -11.47 1.34
C SER A 66 -7.04 -11.93 -0.07
N ARG A 67 -7.80 -13.02 -0.19
CA ARG A 67 -8.31 -13.51 -1.47
C ARG A 67 -9.29 -12.53 -2.11
N ARG A 68 -10.22 -11.96 -1.32
CA ARG A 68 -11.27 -11.06 -1.84
C ARG A 68 -10.72 -9.73 -2.31
N ILE A 69 -9.79 -9.13 -1.57
CA ILE A 69 -9.25 -7.81 -1.88
C ILE A 69 -7.95 -7.86 -2.71
N GLY A 70 -7.49 -9.05 -3.07
CA GLY A 70 -6.32 -9.25 -3.92
C GLY A 70 -5.00 -8.76 -3.30
N LEU A 71 -4.83 -8.92 -1.99
CA LEU A 71 -3.60 -8.59 -1.26
C LEU A 71 -2.92 -9.86 -0.72
N SER A 72 -1.62 -9.77 -0.43
CA SER A 72 -0.93 -10.85 0.28
C SER A 72 -1.41 -10.96 1.73
N LEU A 73 -1.37 -12.16 2.31
CA LEU A 73 -1.77 -12.38 3.70
C LEU A 73 -0.93 -11.55 4.69
N SER A 74 0.37 -11.39 4.42
CA SER A 74 1.25 -10.56 5.25
C SER A 74 0.89 -9.08 5.19
N THR A 75 0.50 -8.57 4.01
CA THR A 75 -0.02 -7.20 3.86
C THR A 75 -1.31 -7.02 4.67
N VAL A 76 -2.25 -7.97 4.57
CA VAL A 76 -3.51 -7.93 5.33
C VAL A 76 -3.24 -7.94 6.84
N GLN A 77 -2.35 -8.80 7.32
CA GLN A 77 -1.95 -8.85 8.72
C GLN A 77 -1.35 -7.52 9.20
N ALA A 78 -0.47 -6.91 8.40
CA ALA A 78 0.13 -5.63 8.71
C ALA A 78 -0.92 -4.50 8.75
N TRP A 79 -1.84 -4.45 7.79
CA TRP A 79 -2.90 -3.45 7.74
C TRP A 79 -3.89 -3.63 8.88
N ALA A 80 -4.34 -4.86 9.15
CA ALA A 80 -5.22 -5.18 10.27
C ALA A 80 -4.60 -4.75 11.62
N LYS A 81 -3.30 -5.01 11.82
CA LYS A 81 -2.55 -4.57 13.02
C LYS A 81 -2.50 -3.05 13.13
N ASN A 82 -2.42 -2.35 12.00
CA ASN A 82 -2.33 -0.89 11.92
C ASN A 82 -3.71 -0.21 11.75
N GLY A 83 -4.83 -0.89 12.03
CA GLY A 83 -6.17 -0.28 11.96
C GLY A 83 -6.68 0.00 10.54
N TRP A 84 -6.22 -0.77 9.56
CA TRP A 84 -6.51 -0.59 8.13
C TRP A 84 -6.05 0.76 7.58
N VAL A 85 -4.95 1.28 8.12
CA VAL A 85 -4.28 2.45 7.55
C VAL A 85 -3.42 1.99 6.38
N VAL A 86 -3.73 2.50 5.18
CA VAL A 86 -2.88 2.30 4.01
C VAL A 86 -1.56 3.02 4.26
N PRO A 87 -0.40 2.33 4.24
CA PRO A 87 0.88 2.99 4.40
C PRO A 87 1.05 3.99 3.25
N SER A 88 1.23 5.26 3.58
CA SER A 88 1.55 6.26 2.57
C SER A 88 2.87 5.87 1.90
N SER A 89 2.83 5.54 0.61
CA SER A 89 4.04 5.22 -0.19
C SER A 89 5.06 6.36 -0.23
N SER A 90 4.73 7.54 0.30
CA SER A 90 5.66 8.63 0.62
C SER A 90 6.47 8.35 1.88
N VAL A 91 7.10 7.19 2.01
CA VAL A 91 8.27 7.09 2.89
C VAL A 91 9.44 7.61 2.06
N GLU A 92 9.56 8.94 1.97
CA GLU A 92 10.87 9.52 1.72
C GLU A 92 11.72 9.13 2.93
N THR A 93 12.42 7.99 2.82
CA THR A 93 13.25 7.49 3.91
C THR A 93 14.24 8.59 4.21
N ALA A 94 14.08 9.23 5.36
CA ALA A 94 15.02 10.22 5.85
C ALA A 94 16.41 9.59 5.75
N PRO A 95 17.41 10.32 5.21
CA PRO A 95 18.76 9.78 5.13
C PRO A 95 19.17 9.33 6.53
N LEU A 96 19.67 8.11 6.65
CA LEU A 96 20.18 7.59 7.91
C LEU A 96 21.32 8.52 8.36
N ASP A 97 21.17 9.16 9.52
CA ASP A 97 22.26 9.86 10.18
C ASP A 97 23.09 8.84 10.94
N ILE A 98 24.19 8.41 10.32
CA ILE A 98 25.06 7.36 10.86
C ILE A 98 26.15 7.96 11.77
N GLY A 99 26.08 9.26 12.10
CA GLY A 99 27.18 9.96 12.78
C GLY A 99 28.51 9.80 12.02
N ASN A 100 29.63 10.10 12.66
CA ASN A 100 30.97 9.92 12.09
C ASN A 100 31.39 8.43 11.91
N ALA A 101 30.44 7.50 11.70
CA ALA A 101 30.75 6.12 11.40
C ALA A 101 31.50 6.03 10.06
N SER A 102 32.76 5.61 10.14
CA SER A 102 33.69 5.49 9.03
C SER A 102 33.14 4.52 8.00
N HIS A 103 32.74 5.02 6.83
CA HIS A 103 32.65 4.18 5.64
C HIS A 103 34.04 3.58 5.44
N GLY A 104 34.15 2.24 5.35
CA GLY A 104 35.43 1.55 5.26
C GLY A 104 36.34 2.09 4.13
N ARG A 105 37.61 1.69 4.15
CA ARG A 105 38.78 2.16 3.36
C ARG A 105 38.57 2.53 1.87
N SER A 106 37.48 2.09 1.24
CA SER A 106 37.07 2.48 -0.11
C SER A 106 35.95 3.51 -0.02
N GLY A 107 36.28 4.78 -0.22
CA GLY A 107 35.31 5.87 -0.26
C GLY A 107 34.17 5.63 -1.27
N TYR A 108 33.03 6.27 -1.00
CA TYR A 108 31.84 6.34 -1.85
C TYR A 108 31.42 5.03 -2.52
N THR A 109 30.79 4.11 -1.78
CA THR A 109 30.07 3.01 -2.43
C THR A 109 28.81 3.54 -3.11
N LYS A 110 28.65 3.21 -4.39
CA LYS A 110 27.46 3.48 -5.21
C LYS A 110 26.23 2.91 -4.46
N GLY A 111 25.38 3.78 -3.92
CA GLY A 111 24.21 3.39 -3.11
C GLY A 111 24.26 3.77 -1.63
N CYS A 112 25.30 4.47 -1.14
CA CYS A 112 25.33 4.95 0.23
C CYS A 112 24.19 5.96 0.51
N ARG A 113 23.41 5.71 1.57
CA ARG A 113 22.22 6.51 1.94
C ARG A 113 22.49 7.58 3.01
N CYS A 114 23.75 7.77 3.41
CA CYS A 114 24.13 8.70 4.47
C CYS A 114 23.84 10.17 4.08
N LEU A 115 23.45 11.03 5.03
CA LEU A 115 23.14 12.44 4.75
C LEU A 115 24.31 13.16 4.07
N ARG A 116 25.53 12.99 4.59
CA ARG A 116 26.76 13.58 4.03
C ARG A 116 27.00 13.15 2.56
N CYS A 117 26.74 11.88 2.26
CA CYS A 117 26.86 11.29 0.94
C CYS A 117 25.80 11.85 -0.02
N ARG A 118 24.57 12.01 0.47
CA ARG A 118 23.46 12.60 -0.28
C ARG A 118 23.72 14.08 -0.60
N THR A 119 24.21 14.86 0.37
CA THR A 119 24.57 16.27 0.17
C THR A 119 25.71 16.42 -0.84
N GLY A 120 26.80 15.67 -0.68
CA GLY A 120 27.92 15.70 -1.63
C GLY A 120 27.52 15.33 -3.07
N ALA A 121 26.64 14.32 -3.24
CA ALA A 121 26.11 13.96 -4.56
C ALA A 121 25.22 15.07 -5.16
N ARG A 122 24.39 15.74 -4.35
CA ARG A 122 23.56 16.87 -4.78
C ARG A 122 24.41 18.07 -5.20
N ASP A 123 25.47 18.36 -4.46
CA ASP A 123 26.39 19.46 -4.77
C ASP A 123 27.17 19.21 -6.06
N ALA A 124 27.70 17.99 -6.24
CA ALA A 124 28.35 17.60 -7.49
C ALA A 124 27.40 17.67 -8.69
N ALA A 125 26.14 17.25 -8.53
CA ALA A 125 25.13 17.37 -9.58
C ALA A 125 24.80 18.85 -9.90
N ARG A 126 24.73 19.71 -8.87
CA ARG A 126 24.51 21.16 -9.04
C ARG A 126 25.68 21.80 -9.79
N GLN A 127 26.92 21.46 -9.44
CA GLN A 127 28.12 21.95 -10.13
C GLN A 127 28.15 21.51 -11.59
N ARG A 128 27.86 20.24 -11.90
CA ARG A 128 27.77 19.76 -13.30
C ARG A 128 26.71 20.50 -14.10
N ARG A 129 25.54 20.78 -13.52
CA ARG A 129 24.48 21.56 -14.17
C ARG A 129 24.91 23.01 -14.40
N ALA A 130 25.59 23.63 -13.44
CA ALA A 130 26.13 24.97 -13.57
C ALA A 130 27.19 25.05 -14.68
N ALA A 131 28.14 24.11 -14.70
CA ALA A 131 29.15 24.01 -15.75
C ALA A 131 28.52 23.79 -17.14
N LYS A 132 27.50 22.92 -17.25
CA LYS A 132 26.77 22.70 -18.50
C LYS A 132 26.05 23.98 -18.96
N ARG A 133 25.43 24.73 -18.06
CA ARG A 133 24.78 26.01 -18.38
C ARG A 133 25.76 27.05 -18.88
N GLN A 134 26.96 27.11 -18.29
CA GLN A 134 28.04 27.99 -18.73
C GLN A 134 28.56 27.60 -20.13
N GLN A 135 28.63 26.30 -20.45
CA GLN A 135 29.02 25.81 -21.77
C GLN A 135 27.97 26.05 -22.86
N THR A 136 26.68 26.11 -22.51
CA THR A 136 25.60 26.40 -23.47
C THR A 136 25.29 27.89 -23.63
N ALA A 137 25.88 28.74 -22.78
CA ALA A 137 25.69 30.20 -22.80
C ALA A 137 26.92 30.95 -23.35
N ALA A 138 27.93 30.21 -23.81
CA ALA A 138 29.09 30.69 -24.57
C ALA A 138 28.93 30.26 -26.03
#